data_AF-A0A212JR43-F1
#
_entry.id   AF-A0A212JR43-F1
#
_cell.length_a   1.000
_cell.length_b   1.000
_cell.length_c   1.000
_cell.angle_alpha   90.00
_cell.angle_beta   90.00
_cell.angle_gamma   90.00
#
_symmetry.space_group_name_H-M   'P 1'
#
loop_
_entity.id
_entity.type
_entity.pdbx_description
1 polymer ?
#
loop_
_entity_poly.entity_id
_entity_poly.type
_entity_poly.pdbx_seq_one_letter_code
_entity_poly.pdbx_strand_id
1 'polypeptide(L)'
;MLRKQGKFTQEDVAERLDVSRQAVAKWESGDSLPELDKCVALAKLYDVSLDDLVSGGEEETVPILPPKGKHVFGAVTLGERGQLVIPKKARDIFHFSPGDSLMILGDETLGGIAILKTELFLRSIEPLLDAVPRPVKDETNG
;
A
#
# COMPACT_ATOMS: atom_id res chain seq x y z
N MET A 1 16.10 -8.61 -4.97
CA MET A 1 16.57 -7.27 -5.40
C MET A 1 15.38 -6.39 -5.78
N LEU A 2 15.13 -5.34 -5.01
CA LEU A 2 14.02 -4.37 -5.19
C LEU A 2 14.01 -3.72 -6.60
N ARG A 3 15.20 -3.51 -7.19
CA ARG A 3 15.35 -3.07 -8.58
C ARG A 3 14.58 -3.92 -9.60
N LYS A 4 14.65 -5.26 -9.47
CA LYS A 4 14.00 -6.19 -10.41
C LYS A 4 12.47 -6.15 -10.31
N GLN A 5 11.93 -5.85 -9.13
CA GLN A 5 10.49 -5.67 -8.92
C GLN A 5 9.97 -4.40 -9.60
N GLY A 6 10.76 -3.32 -9.53
CA GLY A 6 10.49 -2.08 -10.29
C GLY A 6 10.80 -2.16 -11.79
N LYS A 7 11.25 -3.31 -12.31
CA LYS A 7 11.69 -3.52 -13.70
C LYS A 7 12.80 -2.55 -14.16
N PHE A 8 13.62 -2.06 -13.24
CA PHE A 8 14.71 -1.15 -13.56
C PHE A 8 15.98 -1.92 -13.92
N THR A 9 16.79 -1.42 -14.84
CA THR A 9 18.16 -1.87 -15.08
C THR A 9 19.13 -1.21 -14.09
N GLN A 10 20.37 -1.71 -13.99
CA GLN A 10 21.39 -1.03 -13.18
C GLN A 10 21.72 0.36 -13.76
N GLU A 11 21.68 0.51 -15.10
CA GLU A 11 21.76 1.81 -15.75
C GLU A 11 20.62 2.74 -15.32
N ASP A 12 19.37 2.26 -15.32
CA ASP A 12 18.20 3.11 -15.00
C ASP A 12 18.27 3.64 -13.56
N VAL A 13 18.71 2.80 -12.62
CA VAL A 13 18.88 3.22 -11.22
C VAL A 13 20.03 4.21 -11.11
N ALA A 14 21.13 3.96 -11.80
CA ALA A 14 22.31 4.82 -11.79
C ALA A 14 21.99 6.22 -12.33
N GLU A 15 21.27 6.29 -13.45
CA GLU A 15 20.82 7.55 -14.05
C GLU A 15 19.88 8.31 -13.12
N ARG A 16 18.90 7.64 -12.52
CA ARG A 16 17.92 8.29 -11.62
C ARG A 16 18.52 8.76 -10.30
N LEU A 17 19.61 8.15 -9.86
CA LEU A 17 20.30 8.52 -8.63
C LEU A 17 21.52 9.40 -8.87
N ASP A 18 21.82 9.75 -10.12
CA ASP A 18 23.01 10.50 -10.52
C ASP A 18 24.29 9.87 -9.94
N VAL A 19 24.45 8.57 -10.19
CA VAL A 19 25.63 7.79 -9.79
C VAL A 19 26.11 6.93 -10.95
N SER A 20 27.30 6.35 -10.83
CA SER A 20 27.78 5.41 -11.84
C SER A 20 27.07 4.06 -11.73
N ARG A 21 26.85 3.39 -12.86
CA ARG A 21 26.38 1.99 -12.91
C ARG A 21 27.21 1.07 -12.01
N GLN A 22 28.52 1.32 -11.94
CA GLN A 22 29.44 0.56 -11.10
C GLN A 22 29.19 0.77 -9.60
N ALA A 23 28.77 1.97 -9.17
CA ALA A 23 28.37 2.21 -7.79
C ALA A 23 27.15 1.36 -7.41
N VAL A 24 26.11 1.35 -8.26
CA VAL A 24 24.92 0.51 -8.07
C VAL A 24 25.28 -0.98 -8.03
N ALA A 25 26.17 -1.44 -8.91
CA ALA A 25 26.63 -2.82 -8.91
C ALA A 25 27.35 -3.21 -7.60
N LYS A 26 28.18 -2.32 -7.06
CA LYS A 26 28.87 -2.54 -5.77
C LYS A 26 27.93 -2.52 -4.57
N TRP A 27 26.86 -1.71 -4.62
CA TRP A 27 25.81 -1.75 -3.59
C TRP A 27 25.04 -3.06 -3.64
N GLU A 28 24.73 -3.54 -4.84
CA GLU A 28 24.02 -4.80 -5.05
C GLU A 28 24.87 -6.04 -4.68
N SER A 29 26.19 -5.98 -4.80
CA SER A 29 27.11 -7.06 -4.37
C SER A 29 27.52 -7.00 -2.90
N GLY A 30 27.20 -5.92 -2.19
CA GLY A 30 27.62 -5.70 -0.80
C GLY A 30 29.06 -5.17 -0.64
N ASP A 31 29.74 -4.85 -1.74
CA ASP A 31 31.11 -4.32 -1.72
C ASP A 31 31.21 -2.88 -1.21
N SER A 32 30.10 -2.13 -1.22
CA SER A 32 30.01 -0.79 -0.66
C SER A 32 28.57 -0.48 -0.26
N LEU A 33 28.39 0.48 0.65
CA LEU A 33 27.07 0.96 1.05
C LEU A 33 26.78 2.33 0.41
N PRO A 34 25.53 2.58 -0.05
CA PRO A 34 25.11 3.91 -0.47
C PRO A 34 25.12 4.90 0.69
N GLU A 35 25.37 6.17 0.38
CA GLU A 35 25.22 7.28 1.32
C GLU A 35 23.74 7.50 1.69
N LEU A 36 23.48 8.18 2.81
CA LEU A 36 22.13 8.34 3.34
C LEU A 36 21.16 9.00 2.34
N ASP A 37 21.63 9.99 1.58
CA ASP A 37 20.86 10.65 0.53
C ASP A 37 20.47 9.66 -0.59
N LYS A 38 21.39 8.78 -0.99
CA LYS A 38 21.14 7.72 -1.97
C LYS A 38 20.22 6.64 -1.41
N CYS A 39 20.33 6.29 -0.12
CA CYS A 39 19.38 5.39 0.54
C CYS A 39 17.95 5.97 0.50
N VAL A 40 17.79 7.26 0.81
CA VAL A 40 16.49 7.93 0.71
C VAL A 40 15.97 7.96 -0.74
N ALA A 41 16.84 8.18 -1.72
CA ALA A 41 16.49 8.14 -3.12
C ALA A 41 16.06 6.74 -3.59
N LEU A 42 16.77 5.68 -3.16
CA LEU A 42 16.42 4.28 -3.43
C LEU A 42 15.07 3.92 -2.82
N ALA A 43 14.82 4.30 -1.56
CA ALA A 43 13.55 4.04 -0.89
C ALA A 43 12.36 4.68 -1.64
N LYS A 44 12.55 5.91 -2.12
CA LYS A 44 11.55 6.59 -2.98
C LYS A 44 11.39 5.90 -4.33
N LEU A 45 12.50 5.51 -4.97
CA LEU A 45 12.50 4.88 -6.29
C LEU A 45 11.76 3.54 -6.30
N TYR A 46 11.89 2.76 -5.22
CA TYR A 46 11.26 1.45 -5.09
C TYR A 46 9.92 1.47 -4.35
N ASP A 47 9.46 2.66 -3.93
CA ASP A 47 8.24 2.84 -3.14
C ASP A 47 8.20 1.96 -1.88
N VAL A 48 9.30 1.98 -1.12
CA VAL A 48 9.46 1.29 0.17
C VAL A 48 9.85 2.29 1.27
N SER A 49 9.80 1.89 2.54
CA SER A 49 10.35 2.73 3.61
C SER A 49 11.88 2.60 3.70
N LEU A 50 12.53 3.59 4.34
CA LEU A 50 13.97 3.52 4.58
C LEU A 50 14.33 2.37 5.53
N ASP A 51 13.44 2.06 6.48
CA ASP A 51 13.58 0.90 7.37
C ASP A 51 13.58 -0.40 6.55
N ASP A 52 12.61 -0.57 5.64
CA ASP A 52 12.55 -1.74 4.75
C ASP A 52 13.79 -1.88 3.85
N LEU A 53 14.42 -0.75 3.47
CA LEU A 53 15.64 -0.73 2.66
C LEU A 53 16.88 -1.19 3.45
N VAL A 54 16.92 -0.90 4.75
CA VAL A 54 18.10 -1.11 5.63
C VAL A 54 18.02 -2.39 6.44
N SER A 55 16.81 -2.89 6.71
CA SER A 55 16.52 -4.10 7.50
C SER A 55 16.90 -5.42 6.80
N GLY A 56 17.93 -5.39 5.94
CA GLY A 56 18.70 -6.51 5.40
C GLY A 56 17.99 -7.84 5.44
N GLY A 57 17.35 -8.22 4.33
CA GLY A 57 16.55 -9.44 4.20
C GLY A 57 17.22 -10.68 4.79
N GLU A 58 16.93 -10.94 6.06
CA GLU A 58 16.95 -12.29 6.60
C GLU A 58 15.62 -12.92 6.22
N GLU A 59 15.72 -13.72 5.17
CA GLU A 59 14.96 -14.91 4.84
C GLU A 59 14.46 -14.92 3.39
N GLU A 60 14.87 -15.96 2.67
CA GLU A 60 14.36 -16.40 1.38
C GLU A 60 12.88 -16.87 1.46
N THR A 61 12.03 -16.16 2.20
CA THR A 61 10.59 -16.31 2.08
C THR A 61 10.13 -15.24 1.10
N VAL A 62 9.66 -15.67 -0.08
CA VAL A 62 9.09 -14.79 -1.11
C VAL A 62 8.09 -13.83 -0.45
N PRO A 63 8.34 -12.51 -0.30
CA PRO A 63 7.39 -11.66 0.37
C PRO A 63 6.78 -10.73 -0.67
N ILE A 64 5.46 -10.79 -0.76
CA ILE A 64 4.62 -9.74 -1.33
C ILE A 64 4.91 -8.50 -0.49
N LEU A 65 5.99 -7.76 -0.77
CA LEU A 65 6.28 -6.49 -0.12
C LEU A 65 5.21 -5.53 -0.60
N PRO A 66 4.27 -5.14 0.28
CA PRO A 66 3.21 -4.24 -0.14
C PRO A 66 3.85 -2.86 -0.41
N PRO A 67 3.44 -2.16 -1.48
CA PRO A 67 3.97 -0.83 -1.79
C PRO A 67 3.71 0.14 -0.63
N LYS A 68 4.43 1.26 -0.59
CA LYS A 68 4.43 2.19 0.54
C LYS A 68 3.01 2.54 0.99
N GLY A 69 2.75 2.35 2.29
CA GLY A 69 1.45 2.60 2.90
C GLY A 69 0.41 1.48 2.69
N LYS A 70 0.74 0.41 1.97
CA LYS A 70 -0.04 -0.83 1.95
C LYS A 70 0.56 -1.81 2.96
N HIS A 71 -0.28 -2.61 3.59
CA HIS A 71 0.13 -3.51 4.67
C HIS A 71 -0.48 -4.90 4.49
N VAL A 72 0.31 -5.94 4.74
CA VAL A 72 -0.15 -7.33 4.87
C VAL A 72 -0.07 -7.69 6.36
N PHE A 73 -1.21 -8.08 6.94
CA PHE A 73 -1.29 -8.40 8.38
C PHE A 73 -1.27 -9.91 8.67
N GLY A 74 -0.89 -10.72 7.69
CA GLY A 74 -0.95 -12.18 7.74
C GLY A 74 -2.35 -12.72 7.42
N ALA A 75 -2.48 -14.05 7.44
CA ALA A 75 -3.77 -14.71 7.30
C ALA A 75 -4.57 -14.59 8.62
N VAL A 76 -5.82 -14.13 8.53
CA VAL A 76 -6.75 -14.06 9.65
C VAL A 76 -7.79 -15.16 9.47
N THR A 77 -8.07 -15.93 10.52
CA THR A 77 -9.10 -16.97 10.48
C THR A 77 -10.46 -16.42 10.88
N LEU A 78 -11.52 -16.95 10.27
CA LEU A 78 -12.89 -16.73 10.70
C LEU A 78 -13.15 -17.57 11.95
N GLY A 79 -13.64 -16.95 13.02
CA GLY A 79 -14.09 -17.67 14.21
C GLY A 79 -15.36 -18.49 13.95
N GLU A 80 -15.76 -19.31 14.92
CA GLU A 80 -16.91 -20.24 14.82
C GLU A 80 -18.25 -19.58 14.47
N ARG A 81 -18.38 -18.26 14.72
CA ARG A 81 -19.57 -17.46 14.39
C ARG A 81 -19.40 -16.59 13.15
N GLY A 82 -18.40 -16.87 12.32
CA GLY A 82 -18.03 -16.02 11.17
C GLY A 82 -17.42 -14.68 11.58
N GLN A 83 -16.89 -14.57 12.80
CA GLN A 83 -16.28 -13.33 13.27
C GLN A 83 -14.86 -13.18 12.71
N LEU A 84 -14.57 -12.02 12.11
CA LEU A 84 -13.22 -11.61 11.76
C LEU A 84 -12.65 -10.76 12.89
N VAL A 85 -11.50 -11.15 13.43
CA VAL A 85 -10.79 -10.37 14.46
C VAL A 85 -9.77 -9.47 13.77
N ILE A 86 -9.96 -8.15 13.84
CA ILE A 86 -8.99 -7.20 13.28
C ILE A 86 -7.71 -7.23 14.16
N PRO A 87 -6.55 -7.60 13.59
CA PRO A 87 -5.30 -7.66 14.34
C PRO A 87 -4.98 -6.32 15.00
N LYS A 88 -4.37 -6.35 16.20
CA LYS A 88 -4.00 -5.12 16.94
C LYS A 88 -3.19 -4.15 16.07
N LYS A 89 -2.19 -4.64 15.34
CA LYS A 89 -1.37 -3.83 14.42
C LYS A 89 -2.21 -3.11 13.35
N ALA A 90 -3.24 -3.76 12.80
CA ALA A 90 -4.15 -3.12 11.84
C ALA A 90 -5.05 -2.08 12.51
N ARG A 91 -5.53 -2.35 13.73
CA ARG A 91 -6.30 -1.38 14.52
C ARG A 91 -5.49 -0.12 14.81
N ASP A 92 -4.23 -0.27 15.20
CA ASP A 92 -3.36 0.83 15.55
C ASP A 92 -3.01 1.68 14.31
N ILE A 93 -2.67 1.04 13.18
CA ILE A 93 -2.27 1.72 11.93
C ILE A 93 -3.45 2.44 11.25
N PHE A 94 -4.63 1.82 11.21
CA PHE A 94 -5.82 2.42 10.57
C PHE A 94 -6.75 3.12 11.56
N HIS A 95 -6.31 3.25 12.81
CA HIS A 95 -7.05 3.89 13.90
C HIS A 95 -8.46 3.33 14.10
N PHE A 96 -8.65 2.01 13.99
CA PHE A 96 -9.94 1.37 14.25
C PHE A 96 -10.23 1.31 15.74
N SER A 97 -11.33 1.93 16.16
CA SER A 97 -11.77 1.99 17.56
C SER A 97 -13.12 1.29 17.76
N PRO A 98 -13.40 0.76 18.97
CA PRO A 98 -14.74 0.31 19.31
C PRO A 98 -15.76 1.45 19.11
N GLY A 99 -16.83 1.19 18.35
CA GLY A 99 -17.82 2.19 17.98
C GLY A 99 -17.62 2.79 16.58
N ASP A 100 -16.48 2.54 15.92
CA ASP A 100 -16.30 2.94 14.52
C ASP A 100 -17.33 2.24 13.62
N SER A 101 -17.95 3.02 12.73
CA SER A 101 -18.77 2.47 11.65
C SER A 101 -17.87 2.04 10.50
N LEU A 102 -17.87 0.74 10.21
CA LEU A 102 -17.12 0.13 9.12
C LEU A 102 -18.08 -0.30 8.02
N MET A 103 -17.69 -0.04 6.77
CA MET A 103 -18.36 -0.53 5.57
C MET A 103 -17.65 -1.79 5.08
N ILE A 104 -18.43 -2.78 4.66
CA ILE A 104 -17.95 -4.00 4.02
C ILE A 104 -18.42 -3.96 2.56
N LEU A 105 -17.48 -4.09 1.63
CA LEU A 105 -17.72 -4.20 0.20
C LEU A 105 -17.33 -5.61 -0.24
N GLY A 106 -18.08 -6.18 -1.18
CA GLY A 106 -17.82 -7.52 -1.71
C GLY A 106 -17.84 -7.53 -3.23
N ASP A 107 -16.94 -8.31 -3.81
CA ASP A 107 -16.91 -8.63 -5.24
C ASP A 107 -16.90 -10.16 -5.39
N GLU A 108 -18.01 -10.73 -5.85
CA GLU A 108 -18.16 -12.17 -6.07
C GLU A 108 -17.27 -12.68 -7.21
N THR A 109 -16.94 -11.83 -8.19
CA THR A 109 -16.08 -12.20 -9.33
C THR A 109 -14.64 -12.39 -8.87
N LEU A 110 -14.18 -11.53 -7.96
CA LEU A 110 -12.84 -11.61 -7.37
C LEU A 110 -12.81 -12.50 -6.11
N GLY A 111 -13.98 -12.92 -5.60
CA GLY A 111 -14.11 -13.69 -4.36
C GLY A 111 -13.57 -12.96 -3.13
N GLY A 112 -13.59 -11.62 -3.15
CA GLY A 112 -12.90 -10.77 -2.19
C GLY A 112 -13.85 -9.83 -1.45
N ILE A 113 -13.50 -9.53 -0.20
CA ILE A 113 -14.16 -8.47 0.58
C ILE A 113 -13.15 -7.38 0.95
N ALA A 114 -13.62 -6.13 0.98
CA ALA A 114 -12.85 -4.99 1.43
C ALA A 114 -13.57 -4.32 2.62
N ILE A 115 -12.80 -3.90 3.62
CA ILE A 115 -13.31 -3.22 4.82
C ILE A 115 -12.67 -1.84 4.89
N LEU A 116 -13.49 -0.81 5.09
CA LEU A 116 -13.06 0.58 5.20
C LEU A 116 -13.98 1.34 6.16
N LYS A 117 -13.50 2.46 6.71
CA LYS A 117 -14.38 3.34 7.51
C LYS A 117 -15.44 3.97 6.61
N THR A 118 -16.68 3.97 7.07
CA THR A 118 -17.80 4.55 6.31
C THR A 118 -17.53 6.02 5.95
N GLU A 119 -16.94 6.78 6.87
CA GLU A 119 -16.60 8.20 6.65
C GLU A 119 -15.59 8.40 5.50
N LEU A 120 -14.58 7.52 5.39
CA LEU A 120 -13.59 7.58 4.32
C LEU A 120 -14.21 7.29 2.96
N PHE A 121 -15.14 6.33 2.91
CA PHE A 121 -15.87 6.01 1.70
C PHE A 121 -16.72 7.21 1.25
N LEU A 122 -17.54 7.76 2.15
CA LEU A 122 -18.42 8.89 1.85
C LEU A 122 -17.64 10.09 1.32
N ARG A 123 -16.52 10.47 1.95
CA ARG A 123 -15.65 11.55 1.47
C ARG A 123 -15.08 11.31 0.06
N SER A 124 -14.86 10.05 -0.30
CA SER A 124 -14.31 9.70 -1.61
C SER A 124 -15.37 9.76 -2.72
N ILE A 125 -16.63 9.46 -2.39
CA ILE A 125 -17.74 9.48 -3.37
C ILE A 125 -18.52 10.79 -3.38
N GLU A 126 -18.36 11.66 -2.39
CA GLU A 126 -19.01 12.98 -2.31
C GLU A 126 -18.81 13.82 -3.58
N PRO A 127 -17.59 13.93 -4.15
CA PRO A 127 -17.38 14.67 -5.42
C PRO A 127 -18.09 14.02 -6.61
N LEU A 128 -18.27 12.70 -6.59
CA LEU A 128 -18.99 11.97 -7.63
C LEU A 128 -20.50 12.19 -7.52
N LEU A 129 -21.04 12.15 -6.30
CA LEU A 129 -22.46 12.38 -6.03
C LEU A 129 -22.89 13.82 -6.38
N ASP A 130 -22.04 14.80 -6.09
CA ASP A 130 -22.30 16.20 -6.47
C ASP A 130 -22.25 16.44 -7.99
N ALA A 131 -21.49 15.61 -8.72
CA ALA A 131 -21.44 15.66 -10.17
C ALA A 131 -22.64 14.95 -10.84
N VAL A 132 -23.43 14.16 -10.11
CA VAL A 132 -24.66 13.56 -10.63
C VAL A 132 -25.78 14.61 -10.59
N PRO A 133 -26.38 14.98 -11.74
CA PRO A 133 -27.52 15.90 -11.76
C PRO A 133 -28.64 15.30 -10.92
N ARG A 134 -29.09 16.02 -9.89
CA ARG A 134 -30.26 15.60 -9.11
C ARG A 134 -31.46 15.56 -10.05
N PRO A 135 -32.26 14.50 -10.06
CA PRO A 135 -33.48 14.49 -10.85
C PRO A 135 -34.33 15.67 -10.40
N VAL A 136 -34.65 16.57 -11.34
CA VAL A 136 -35.59 17.66 -11.13
C VAL A 136 -36.90 17.00 -10.70
N LYS A 137 -37.38 17.30 -9.49
CA LYS A 137 -38.74 16.94 -9.11
C LYS A 137 -39.65 17.63 -10.10
N ASP A 138 -40.29 16.84 -10.96
CA ASP A 138 -41.38 17.31 -11.79
C ASP A 138 -42.53 17.66 -10.83
N GLU A 139 -42.52 18.89 -10.33
CA GLU A 139 -43.70 19.52 -9.73
C GLU A 139 -44.66 19.87 -10.87
N THR A 140 -45.20 18.85 -11.54
CA THR A 140 -46.42 19.02 -12.32
C THR A 140 -47.59 18.93 -11.34
N ASN A 141 -47.80 20.05 -10.69
CA ASN A 141 -49.06 20.41 -10.06
C ASN A 141 -50.01 20.89 -11.17
N GLY A 142 -51.17 20.24 -11.35
CA GLY A 142 -52.20 20.67 -12.30
C GLY A 142 -53.11 19.56 -12.78
#